data_AF-A0A1D8AB50-F1
#
_entry.id   AF-A0A1D8AB50-F1
#
_cell.length_a   1.000
_cell.length_b   1.000
_cell.length_c   1.000
_cell.angle_alpha   90.00
_cell.angle_beta   90.00
_cell.angle_gamma   90.00
#
_symmetry.space_group_name_H-M   'P 1'
#
loop_
_entity.id
_entity.type
_entity.pdbx_description
1 polymer ?
#
loop_
_entity_poly.entity_id
_entity_poly.type
_entity_poly.pdbx_seq_one_letter_code
_entity_poly.pdbx_strand_id
1 'polypeptide(L)'
;MGRKASTAVGIAANWLGYKVVWFPFTTGRPSGKPREFVIGFIGFDGKSRGCAVGATYDPVRPTLGVADDLSNTVWRITPSG
;
A
#
# COMPACT_ATOMS: atom_id res chain seq x y z
N MET A 1 -22.86 0.99 19.60
CA MET A 1 -21.43 1.24 19.83
C MET A 1 -20.66 0.74 18.62
N GLY A 2 -20.41 1.60 17.62
CA GLY A 2 -19.83 1.20 16.33
C GLY A 2 -18.34 0.94 16.45
N ARG A 3 -17.90 -0.31 16.22
CA ARG A 3 -16.49 -0.69 16.24
C ARG A 3 -15.77 -0.02 15.07
N LYS A 4 -14.85 0.90 15.34
CA LYS A 4 -13.95 1.44 14.31
C LYS A 4 -13.06 0.30 13.80
N ALA A 5 -13.23 -0.10 12.55
CA ALA A 5 -12.24 -0.93 11.87
C ALA A 5 -10.99 -0.07 11.67
N SER A 6 -9.90 -0.40 12.37
CA SER A 6 -8.64 0.34 12.29
C SER A 6 -7.83 -0.16 11.09
N THR A 7 -7.99 0.44 9.92
CA THR A 7 -7.21 0.07 8.73
C THR A 7 -5.73 0.45 8.88
N ALA A 8 -4.82 -0.46 8.53
CA ALA A 8 -3.39 -0.14 8.40
C ALA A 8 -2.91 -0.49 6.98
N VAL A 9 -2.15 0.43 6.38
CA VAL A 9 -1.43 0.22 5.12
C VAL A 9 0.02 -0.06 5.46
N GLY A 10 0.57 -1.14 4.89
CA GLY A 10 1.98 -1.49 5.02
C GLY A 10 2.67 -1.50 3.67
N ILE A 11 3.91 -1.02 3.64
CA ILE A 11 4.83 -1.23 2.51
C ILE A 11 5.65 -2.47 2.83
N ALA A 12 5.56 -3.50 1.99
CA ALA A 12 6.47 -4.62 2.02
C ALA A 12 7.51 -4.42 0.91
N ALA A 13 8.73 -4.04 1.29
CA ALA A 13 9.82 -3.78 0.36
C ALA A 13 10.86 -4.90 0.38
N ASN A 14 11.42 -5.22 -0.80
CA ASN A 14 12.68 -5.93 -0.95
C ASN A 14 13.67 -5.03 -1.71
N TRP A 15 14.92 -5.44 -1.87
CA TRP A 15 15.94 -4.64 -2.56
C TRP A 15 15.63 -4.38 -4.05
N LEU A 16 14.60 -5.02 -4.60
CA LEU A 16 14.21 -4.95 -6.02
C LEU A 16 12.85 -4.28 -6.24
N GLY A 17 12.20 -3.75 -5.18
CA GLY A 17 10.96 -2.99 -5.27
C GLY A 17 10.02 -3.20 -4.08
N TYR A 18 8.75 -2.81 -4.24
CA TYR A 18 7.78 -2.89 -3.16
C TYR A 18 6.40 -3.39 -3.61
N LYS A 19 5.66 -3.90 -2.62
CA LYS A 19 4.23 -4.18 -2.72
C LYS A 19 3.52 -3.37 -1.65
N VAL A 20 2.38 -2.77 -2.01
CA VAL A 20 1.48 -2.19 -1.02
C VAL A 20 0.41 -3.21 -0.69
N VAL A 21 0.36 -3.57 0.58
CA VAL A 21 -0.57 -4.57 1.10
C VAL A 21 -1.48 -3.96 2.15
N TRP A 22 -2.72 -4.42 2.13
CA TRP A 22 -3.76 -4.05 3.08
C TRP A 22 -4.00 -5.20 4.05
N PHE A 23 -4.02 -4.90 5.35
CA PHE A 23 -4.35 -5.87 6.39
C PHE A 23 -5.73 -5.56 6.97
N PRO A 24 -6.65 -6.54 7.07
CA PRO A 24 -7.85 -6.37 7.88
C PRO A 24 -7.44 -6.37 9.36
N PHE A 25 -7.98 -5.44 10.13
CA PHE A 25 -7.83 -5.43 11.59
C PHE A 25 -9.15 -5.68 12.28
N THR A 26 -9.11 -6.42 13.38
CA THR A 26 -10.21 -6.58 14.31
C THR A 26 -9.66 -6.45 15.72
N THR A 27 -10.28 -5.61 16.55
CA THR A 27 -9.83 -5.36 17.93
C THR A 27 -8.35 -4.97 18.04
N GLY A 28 -7.86 -4.16 17.10
CA GLY A 28 -6.48 -3.66 17.09
C GLY A 28 -5.42 -4.69 16.66
N ARG A 29 -5.82 -5.86 16.17
CA ARG A 29 -4.89 -6.89 15.65
C ARG A 29 -5.23 -7.24 14.20
N PRO A 30 -4.23 -7.60 13.37
CA PRO A 30 -4.49 -8.18 12.05
C PRO A 30 -5.38 -9.42 12.19
N SER A 31 -6.47 -9.48 11.43
CA SER A 31 -7.51 -10.52 11.55
C SER A 31 -7.66 -11.41 10.32
N GLY A 32 -6.74 -11.30 9.36
CA GLY A 32 -6.80 -12.06 8.12
C GLY A 32 -5.57 -11.88 7.24
N LYS A 33 -5.59 -12.56 6.09
CA LYS A 33 -4.48 -12.48 5.12
C LYS A 33 -4.36 -11.07 4.55
N PRO A 34 -3.12 -10.57 4.34
CA PRO A 34 -2.91 -9.35 3.60
C PRO A 34 -3.49 -9.46 2.19
N ARG A 35 -4.13 -8.39 1.73
CA ARG A 35 -4.60 -8.24 0.36
C ARG A 35 -3.64 -7.33 -0.37
N GLU A 36 -3.12 -7.78 -1.50
CA GLU A 36 -2.30 -6.94 -2.35
C GLU A 36 -3.20 -5.86 -2.97
N PHE A 37 -2.76 -4.61 -2.90
CA PHE A 37 -3.51 -3.46 -3.41
C PHE A 37 -2.78 -2.78 -4.57
N VAL A 38 -1.46 -2.61 -4.46
CA VAL A 38 -0.63 -2.12 -5.55
C VAL A 38 0.53 -3.10 -5.77
N ILE A 39 0.56 -3.66 -6.98
CA ILE A 39 1.54 -4.63 -7.46
C ILE A 39 2.16 -4.14 -8.77
N GLY A 40 3.26 -4.76 -9.21
CA GLY A 40 3.88 -4.44 -10.50
C GLY A 40 4.95 -3.34 -10.46
N PHE A 41 5.38 -2.94 -9.26
CA PHE A 41 6.58 -2.11 -9.10
C PHE A 41 7.87 -2.89 -9.34
N ILE A 42 7.83 -4.22 -9.28
CA ILE A 42 8.87 -5.05 -9.87
C ILE A 42 8.37 -5.45 -11.26
N GLY A 43 9.08 -5.02 -12.30
CA GLY A 43 8.79 -5.41 -13.67
C GLY A 43 9.10 -6.89 -13.93
N PHE A 44 8.57 -7.44 -15.02
CA PHE A 44 8.89 -8.79 -15.47
C PHE A 44 10.37 -8.97 -15.83
N ASP A 45 11.07 -7.87 -16.05
CA ASP A 45 12.52 -7.79 -16.25
C ASP A 45 13.32 -7.80 -14.94
N GLY A 46 12.65 -7.94 -13.79
CA GLY A 46 13.26 -7.94 -12.46
C GLY A 46 13.71 -6.56 -11.98
N LYS A 47 13.43 -5.49 -12.72
CA LYS A 47 13.81 -4.13 -12.33
C LYS A 47 12.75 -3.51 -11.46
N SER A 48 13.21 -2.75 -10.46
CA SER A 48 12.31 -1.89 -9.70
C SER A 48 11.91 -0.68 -10.54
N ARG A 49 10.61 -0.38 -10.54
CA ARG A 49 10.03 0.86 -11.06
C ARG A 49 9.95 1.94 -9.97
N GLY A 50 10.50 1.67 -8.79
CA GLY A 50 10.34 2.56 -7.65
C GLY A 50 10.92 2.08 -6.33
N CYS A 51 11.16 3.00 -5.40
CA CYS A 51 11.50 2.67 -4.01
C CYS A 51 10.57 3.44 -3.08
N ALA A 52 9.50 2.79 -2.62
CA ALA A 52 8.56 3.44 -1.71
C ALA A 52 9.23 3.74 -0.37
N VAL A 53 9.19 5.01 0.01
CA VAL A 53 9.71 5.51 1.29
C VAL A 53 8.59 5.86 2.28
N GLY A 54 7.35 5.97 1.80
CA GLY A 54 6.19 6.26 2.65
C GLY A 54 4.86 5.98 1.95
N ALA A 55 3.84 5.67 2.75
CA ALA A 55 2.48 5.48 2.28
C ALA A 55 1.46 6.05 3.28
N THR A 56 0.34 6.56 2.76
CA THR A 56 -0.78 7.04 3.58
C THR A 56 -2.11 6.69 2.92
N TYR A 57 -3.13 6.45 3.73
CA TYR A 57 -4.49 6.18 3.27
C TYR A 57 -5.43 7.29 3.70
N ASP A 58 -6.17 7.86 2.76
CA ASP A 58 -7.26 8.80 3.05
C ASP A 58 -8.58 8.01 3.17
N PRO A 59 -9.19 7.93 4.37
CA PRO A 59 -10.47 7.25 4.56
C PRO A 59 -11.67 8.09 4.10
N VAL A 60 -11.52 9.42 3.98
CA VAL A 60 -12.58 10.33 3.51
C VAL A 60 -12.70 10.24 1.98
N ARG A 61 -11.56 10.16 1.29
CA ARG A 61 -11.48 9.87 -0.14
C ARG A 61 -10.69 8.58 -0.29
N PRO A 62 -11.33 7.43 -0.57
CA PRO A 62 -10.71 6.10 -0.50
C PRO A 62 -9.57 5.95 -1.50
N THR A 63 -8.42 6.50 -1.16
CA THR A 63 -7.26 6.70 -2.01
C THR A 63 -6.01 6.42 -1.21
N LEU A 64 -5.04 5.82 -1.89
CA LEU A 64 -3.75 5.47 -1.31
C LEU A 64 -2.70 6.37 -1.95
N GLY A 65 -2.00 7.13 -1.12
CA GLY A 65 -0.81 7.87 -1.51
C GLY A 65 0.44 7.03 -1.26
N VAL A 66 1.37 7.00 -2.22
CA VAL A 66 2.70 6.39 -2.08
C VAL A 66 3.76 7.37 -2.54
N ALA A 67 4.77 7.60 -1.70
CA ALA A 67 5.95 8.40 -2.03
C ALA A 67 7.09 7.48 -2.46
N ASP A 68 7.68 7.77 -3.62
CA ASP A 68 8.71 6.98 -4.27
C ASP A 68 9.98 7.80 -4.49
N ASP A 69 11.10 7.35 -3.91
CA ASP A 69 12.38 8.06 -3.95
C ASP A 69 13.11 7.86 -5.29
N LEU A 70 13.21 6.61 -5.77
CA LEU A 70 13.95 6.27 -6.98
C LEU A 70 13.43 7.00 -8.22
N SER A 71 12.11 7.19 -8.29
CA SER A 71 11.44 7.85 -9.41
C SER A 71 11.06 9.31 -9.13
N ASN A 72 11.34 9.83 -7.93
CA ASN A 72 10.89 11.16 -7.47
C ASN A 72 9.39 11.41 -7.78
N THR A 73 8.56 10.41 -7.52
CA THR A 73 7.14 10.39 -7.93
C THR A 73 6.24 10.14 -6.72
N VAL A 74 5.11 10.85 -6.68
CA VAL A 74 4.03 10.57 -5.72
C VAL A 74 2.86 9.95 -6.48
N TRP A 75 2.54 8.70 -6.15
CA TRP A 75 1.44 7.96 -6.75
C TRP A 75 0.16 8.16 -5.94
N ARG A 76 -0.92 8.52 -6.63
CA ARG A 76 -2.28 8.47 -6.08
C ARG A 76 -3.04 7.31 -6.70
N ILE A 77 -3.23 6.25 -5.92
CA ILE A 77 -4.00 5.08 -6.34
C ILE A 77 -5.46 5.24 -5.92
N THR A 78 -6.37 4.99 -6.86
CA THR A 78 -7.83 5.03 -6.65
C THR A 78 -8.45 3.72 -7.14
N PRO A 79 -9.55 3.24 -6.52
CA PRO A 79 -10.30 2.12 -7.06
C PRO A 79 -10.75 2.40 -8.49
N SER A 80 -10.63 1.42 -9.38
CA SER A 80 -11.45 1.37 -10.59
C SER A 80 -12.87 1.08 -10.13
N GLY A 81 -13.79 2.01 -10.42
CA GLY A 81 -15.19 1.96 -9.95
C GLY A 81 -15.91 0.64 -10.21
#